data_AF-A0A7W8DQF2-F1
#
_entry.id   AF-A0A7W8DQF2-F1
#
_cell.length_a   1.000
_cell.length_b   1.000
_cell.length_c   1.000
_cell.angle_alpha   90.00
_cell.angle_beta   90.00
_cell.angle_gamma   90.00
#
_symmetry.space_group_name_H-M   'P 1'
#
loop_
_entity.id
_entity.type
_entity.pdbx_description
1 polymer ?
#
loop_
_entity_poly.entity_id
_entity_poly.type
_entity_poly.pdbx_seq_one_letter_code
_entity_poly.pdbx_strand_id
1 'polypeptide(L)'
;MAKKAATKKAANPRDGKAKKGAKDEAATFSPGDAAAPKIFDVDQVCDELNLWWENDGGDSFVVKTGGELWSRWPVSSIKQLARMLPGRLIALKTRENERLSEMDRVLLHARQARCVEKVLPALAGYRAGVRELSDGRRVVVRMSPKLIEPEKGEWSTVRALIEDRLNLGAGDVDQSVYFHAWCKIAYESLMYGEPGSYKPGHALVLSGPVGCGKSRLQVNIITPLLGGRKADPTAFLMGDDSFNADMMGSEHLMMEELLTSSWSAADRVNLSEAIKRIVANESKRMRLMRTDPLTVDPFWRFTLSMNNDPDKLRAFPMLTPDFRDKVIMLLVAKKPLPMPTRTAAEQKAFNDQVRKELPAYAYWLLNEFEIPTAMLTVDGQDATRFGFGSFQHTQLSEQLFDESPAAQLLRLIDTAEICHIAGTPKKLWELKHPLNHSGRKPRGRPWENTPWVWEGSAEKLEELLCGHVEGWTSSVARAASRLLGKAGAATMLSRLAEDRIDRIAKRDRAEFRGWAIAASADEMDAPKAEDEEGED
;
A
#
# COMPACT_ATOMS: atom_id res chain seq x y z
N MET A 1 -23.69 50.63 -61.36
CA MET A 1 -22.65 49.60 -61.12
C MET A 1 -21.32 50.29 -60.84
N ALA A 2 -20.92 50.39 -59.57
CA ALA A 2 -19.68 51.06 -59.17
C ALA A 2 -18.54 50.03 -59.04
N LYS A 3 -17.46 50.22 -59.80
CA LYS A 3 -16.23 49.40 -59.74
C LYS A 3 -15.53 49.62 -58.39
N LYS A 4 -15.34 48.55 -57.62
CA LYS A 4 -14.48 48.53 -56.42
C LYS A 4 -13.05 48.90 -56.81
N ALA A 5 -12.54 49.99 -56.24
CA ALA A 5 -11.13 50.35 -56.32
C ALA A 5 -10.29 49.32 -55.55
N ALA A 6 -9.31 48.72 -56.23
CA ALA A 6 -8.36 47.80 -55.61
C ALA A 6 -7.39 48.59 -54.71
N THR A 7 -7.48 48.39 -53.40
CA THR A 7 -6.48 48.87 -52.44
C THR A 7 -5.13 48.21 -52.75
N LYS A 8 -4.14 49.03 -53.15
CA LYS A 8 -2.75 48.60 -53.33
C LYS A 8 -2.22 48.02 -52.00
N LYS A 9 -1.88 46.74 -52.03
CA LYS A 9 -1.22 46.02 -50.92
C LYS A 9 0.11 46.70 -50.62
N ALA A 10 0.38 47.04 -49.35
CA ALA A 10 1.66 47.60 -48.95
C ALA A 10 2.80 46.64 -49.32
N ALA A 11 3.84 47.16 -49.98
CA ALA A 11 4.98 46.37 -50.44
C ALA A 11 5.73 45.75 -49.25
N ASN A 12 6.06 44.47 -49.35
CA ASN A 12 6.80 43.76 -48.32
C ASN A 12 8.21 44.34 -48.23
N PRO A 13 8.71 44.76 -47.06
CA PRO A 13 10.05 45.34 -46.92
C PRO A 13 11.20 44.39 -47.28
N ARG A 14 10.90 43.10 -47.50
CA ARG A 14 11.83 42.09 -48.05
C ARG A 14 11.94 42.14 -49.57
N ASP A 15 10.91 42.61 -50.26
CA ASP A 15 10.90 42.69 -51.71
C ASP A 15 11.76 43.90 -52.09
N GLY A 16 12.93 43.64 -52.68
CA GLY A 16 13.80 44.70 -53.16
C GLY A 16 13.07 45.63 -54.13
N LYS A 17 13.44 46.91 -54.13
CA LYS A 17 12.81 47.92 -55.00
C LYS A 17 13.59 48.00 -56.31
N ALA A 18 12.92 47.71 -57.41
CA ALA A 18 13.42 48.06 -58.73
C ALA A 18 13.12 49.54 -59.01
N LYS A 19 14.15 50.37 -59.18
CA LYS A 19 14.03 51.73 -59.71
C LYS A 19 14.22 51.68 -61.23
N LYS A 20 13.27 52.26 -61.96
CA LYS A 20 13.38 52.42 -63.41
C LYS A 20 14.52 53.42 -63.70
N GLY A 21 15.47 53.02 -64.55
CA GLY A 21 16.53 53.91 -65.04
C GLY A 21 15.99 55.02 -65.95
N ALA A 22 16.82 56.01 -66.25
CA ALA A 22 16.49 57.02 -67.26
C ALA A 22 16.35 56.38 -68.65
N LYS A 23 15.89 57.15 -69.65
CA LYS A 23 15.76 56.66 -71.03
C LYS A 23 17.13 56.16 -71.51
N ASP A 24 17.19 54.90 -71.91
CA ASP A 24 18.39 54.13 -72.30
C ASP A 24 19.30 53.60 -71.17
N GLU A 25 18.85 53.61 -69.90
CA GLU A 25 19.54 52.96 -68.78
C GLU A 25 18.77 51.75 -68.22
N ALA A 26 19.52 50.70 -67.86
CA ALA A 26 18.97 49.50 -67.23
C ALA A 26 18.41 49.82 -65.83
N ALA A 27 17.29 49.17 -65.46
CA ALA A 27 16.71 49.33 -64.14
C ALA A 27 17.65 48.82 -63.04
N THR A 28 17.86 49.62 -61.99
CA THR A 28 18.68 49.25 -60.83
C THR A 28 17.81 48.62 -59.74
N PHE A 29 18.21 47.45 -59.26
CA PHE A 29 17.54 46.74 -58.17
C PHE A 29 18.24 47.02 -56.84
N SER A 30 17.50 47.53 -55.86
CA SER A 30 17.96 47.64 -54.47
C SER A 30 17.39 46.49 -53.65
N PRO A 31 18.20 45.57 -53.11
CA PRO A 31 17.71 44.52 -52.21
C PRO A 31 17.09 45.12 -50.93
N GLY A 32 16.14 44.43 -50.31
CA GLY A 32 15.45 44.91 -49.10
C GLY A 32 16.33 44.81 -47.84
N ASP A 33 16.18 45.76 -46.92
CA ASP A 33 17.05 45.94 -45.73
C ASP A 33 16.64 45.09 -44.50
N ALA A 34 15.79 44.07 -44.68
CA ALA A 34 15.31 43.27 -43.55
C ALA A 34 16.38 42.26 -43.09
N ALA A 35 16.71 42.27 -41.79
CA ALA A 35 17.58 41.29 -41.16
C ALA A 35 17.15 39.85 -41.54
N ALA A 36 18.14 38.99 -41.84
CA ALA A 36 17.89 37.58 -42.13
C ALA A 36 17.02 36.99 -41.00
N PRO A 37 15.92 36.27 -41.32
CA PRO A 37 15.15 35.62 -40.28
C PRO A 37 16.08 34.69 -39.48
N LYS A 38 15.95 34.69 -38.15
CA LYS A 38 16.50 33.59 -37.33
C LYS A 38 16.12 32.29 -38.02
N ILE A 39 17.09 31.39 -38.19
CA ILE A 39 16.86 30.08 -38.80
C ILE A 39 15.64 29.46 -38.11
N PHE A 40 14.63 29.12 -38.91
CA PHE A 40 13.40 28.53 -38.41
C PHE A 40 13.69 27.07 -38.03
N ASP A 41 13.95 26.87 -36.75
CA ASP A 41 14.14 25.56 -36.11
C ASP A 41 12.82 25.17 -35.42
N VAL A 42 12.24 24.07 -35.89
CA VAL A 42 10.94 23.59 -35.42
C VAL A 42 11.02 23.06 -33.99
N ASP A 43 12.13 22.40 -33.66
CA ASP A 43 12.35 21.74 -32.38
C ASP A 43 12.51 22.81 -31.31
N GLN A 44 13.34 23.82 -31.60
CA GLN A 44 13.54 24.97 -30.73
C GLN A 44 12.23 25.73 -30.46
N VAL A 45 11.37 25.90 -31.46
CA VAL A 45 10.07 26.57 -31.28
C VAL A 45 9.13 25.71 -30.42
N CYS A 46 9.14 24.38 -30.58
CA CYS A 46 8.35 23.50 -29.72
C CYS A 46 8.83 23.53 -28.26
N ASP A 47 10.13 23.63 -28.03
CA ASP A 47 10.73 23.78 -26.69
C ASP A 47 10.35 25.11 -26.06
N GLU A 48 10.46 26.22 -26.79
CA GLU A 48 10.05 27.55 -26.32
C GLU A 48 8.55 27.59 -25.95
N LEU A 49 7.71 26.92 -26.74
CA LEU A 49 6.28 26.78 -26.47
C LEU A 49 5.95 25.75 -25.39
N ASN A 50 6.93 24.94 -24.97
CA ASN A 50 6.71 23.75 -24.13
C ASN A 50 5.55 22.88 -24.64
N LEU A 51 5.53 22.66 -25.96
CA LEU A 51 4.42 22.05 -26.66
C LEU A 51 4.59 20.52 -26.77
N TRP A 52 3.54 19.80 -26.41
CA TRP A 52 3.45 18.34 -26.49
C TRP A 52 2.09 17.93 -27.06
N TRP A 53 2.02 16.73 -27.63
CA TRP A 53 0.77 16.18 -28.15
C TRP A 53 0.48 14.84 -27.48
N GLU A 54 -0.74 14.66 -26.99
CA GLU A 54 -1.20 13.38 -26.45
C GLU A 54 -1.64 12.49 -27.61
N ASN A 55 -1.23 11.22 -27.60
CA ASN A 55 -1.70 10.24 -28.57
C ASN A 55 -3.23 10.16 -28.55
N ASP A 56 -3.84 10.12 -29.74
CA ASP A 56 -5.29 10.27 -29.93
C ASP A 56 -5.92 11.56 -29.36
N GLY A 57 -5.10 12.58 -29.10
CA GLY A 57 -5.53 13.87 -28.53
C GLY A 57 -6.28 14.80 -29.50
N GLY A 58 -6.45 14.38 -30.75
CA GLY A 58 -7.09 15.16 -31.81
C GLY A 58 -6.38 16.50 -32.08
N ASP A 59 -7.15 17.58 -32.14
CA ASP A 59 -6.67 18.94 -32.42
C ASP A 59 -6.34 19.76 -31.16
N SER A 60 -6.09 19.07 -30.05
CA SER A 60 -5.60 19.70 -28.82
C SER A 60 -4.17 19.31 -28.53
N PHE A 61 -3.43 20.23 -27.93
CA PHE A 61 -2.06 20.04 -27.49
C PHE A 61 -1.97 20.27 -25.99
N VAL A 62 -0.93 19.71 -25.38
CA VAL A 62 -0.62 19.93 -23.97
C VAL A 62 0.56 20.89 -23.88
N VAL A 63 0.38 21.92 -23.07
CA VAL A 63 1.34 23.01 -22.89
C VAL A 63 1.67 23.14 -21.42
N LYS A 64 2.95 23.31 -21.11
CA LYS A 64 3.39 23.74 -19.79
C LYS A 64 3.19 25.25 -19.66
N THR A 65 2.18 25.64 -18.91
CA THR A 65 1.90 27.03 -18.51
C THR A 65 2.62 27.32 -17.18
N GLY A 66 3.10 28.55 -16.97
CA GLY A 66 4.02 28.98 -15.89
C GLY A 66 4.13 28.11 -14.63
N GLY A 67 5.37 27.79 -14.22
CA GLY A 67 5.65 26.89 -13.10
C GLY A 67 5.48 25.43 -13.50
N GLU A 68 4.72 24.65 -12.72
CA GLU A 68 4.46 23.22 -12.96
C GLU A 68 3.09 22.93 -13.62
N LEU A 69 2.34 23.95 -14.03
CA LEU A 69 0.96 23.76 -14.50
C LEU A 69 0.92 23.27 -15.96
N TRP A 70 0.31 22.12 -16.18
CA TRP A 70 0.10 21.55 -17.51
C TRP A 70 -1.37 21.66 -17.94
N SER A 71 -1.61 22.27 -19.10
CA SER A 71 -2.95 22.57 -19.60
C SER A 71 -3.16 22.07 -21.02
N ARG A 72 -4.38 21.64 -21.32
CA ARG A 72 -4.78 21.21 -22.68
C ARG A 72 -5.36 22.39 -23.45
N TRP A 73 -4.74 22.76 -24.55
CA TRP A 73 -5.07 23.95 -25.34
C TRP A 73 -5.44 23.55 -26.77
N PRO A 74 -6.50 24.12 -27.37
CA PRO A 74 -6.81 23.90 -28.78
C PRO A 74 -5.79 24.59 -29.69
N VAL A 75 -5.68 24.14 -30.95
CA VAL A 75 -4.77 24.74 -31.94
C VAL A 75 -4.89 26.27 -32.03
N SER A 76 -6.09 26.83 -31.92
CA SER A 76 -6.32 28.27 -31.96
C SER A 76 -5.56 29.03 -30.87
N SER A 77 -5.53 28.49 -29.64
CA SER A 77 -4.81 29.06 -28.50
C SER A 77 -3.31 28.87 -28.63
N ILE A 78 -2.84 27.74 -29.18
CA ILE A 78 -1.41 27.54 -29.50
C ILE A 78 -0.94 28.58 -30.53
N LYS A 79 -1.75 28.84 -31.56
CA LYS A 79 -1.47 29.87 -32.59
C LYS A 79 -1.39 31.27 -31.99
N GLN A 80 -2.19 31.57 -30.96
CA GLN A 80 -2.11 32.83 -30.23
C GLN A 80 -0.84 32.91 -29.37
N LEU A 81 -0.50 31.82 -28.66
CA LEU A 81 0.72 31.73 -27.86
C LEU A 81 1.99 31.95 -28.71
N ALA A 82 2.05 31.30 -29.87
CA ALA A 82 3.15 31.44 -30.82
C ALA A 82 3.35 32.89 -31.31
N ARG A 83 2.29 33.72 -31.35
CA ARG A 83 2.41 35.16 -31.69
C ARG A 83 3.03 36.00 -30.58
N MET A 84 2.92 35.55 -29.33
CA MET A 84 3.43 36.27 -28.17
C MET A 84 4.89 35.92 -27.85
N LEU A 85 5.50 34.98 -28.57
CA LEU A 85 6.91 34.61 -28.37
C LEU A 85 7.83 35.82 -28.66
N PRO A 86 8.61 36.29 -27.68
CA PRO A 86 9.48 37.44 -27.86
C PRO A 86 10.54 37.19 -28.94
N GLY A 87 10.71 38.13 -29.87
CA GLY A 87 11.80 38.09 -30.84
C GLY A 87 11.72 36.97 -31.89
N ARG A 88 10.53 36.38 -32.11
CA ARG A 88 10.22 35.50 -33.25
C ARG A 88 8.92 35.92 -33.93
N LEU A 89 8.90 35.89 -35.25
CA LEU A 89 7.68 36.06 -36.05
C LEU A 89 7.40 34.73 -36.76
N ILE A 90 6.45 33.95 -36.22
CA ILE A 90 6.05 32.65 -36.78
C ILE A 90 4.94 32.85 -37.81
N ALA A 91 5.16 32.40 -39.05
CA ALA A 91 4.18 32.48 -40.11
C ALA A 91 3.03 31.49 -39.89
N LEU A 92 1.81 32.01 -39.74
CA LEU A 92 0.58 31.23 -39.60
C LEU A 92 -0.08 30.86 -40.93
N LYS A 93 0.32 31.53 -42.02
CA LYS A 93 -0.15 31.25 -43.37
C LYS A 93 1.02 30.74 -44.19
N THR A 94 0.74 29.82 -45.09
CA THR A 94 1.71 29.27 -46.04
C THR A 94 2.25 30.39 -46.92
N ARG A 95 3.58 30.43 -47.11
CA ARG A 95 4.22 31.37 -48.04
C ARG A 95 4.12 30.85 -49.48
N GLU A 96 4.38 31.72 -50.45
CA GLU A 96 4.46 31.31 -51.86
C GLU A 96 5.57 30.25 -52.02
N ASN A 97 5.25 29.17 -52.75
CA ASN A 97 6.11 27.98 -52.96
C ASN A 97 6.34 27.07 -51.74
N GLU A 98 5.62 27.24 -50.64
CA GLU A 98 5.65 26.30 -49.51
C GLU A 98 4.38 25.43 -49.45
N ARG A 99 4.50 24.20 -48.91
CA ARG A 99 3.34 23.30 -48.71
C ARG A 99 2.65 23.47 -47.37
N LEU A 100 3.40 23.92 -46.35
CA LEU A 100 2.95 24.08 -44.97
C LEU A 100 3.47 25.41 -44.40
N SER A 101 2.64 26.08 -43.60
CA SER A 101 3.08 27.24 -42.82
C SER A 101 4.09 26.83 -41.75
N GLU A 102 4.92 27.77 -41.28
CA GLU A 102 5.87 27.54 -40.18
C GLU A 102 5.14 26.98 -38.94
N MET A 103 3.97 27.53 -38.61
CA MET A 103 3.17 27.04 -37.51
C MET A 103 2.63 25.61 -37.72
N ASP A 104 2.18 25.28 -38.93
CA ASP A 104 1.70 23.92 -39.19
C ASP A 104 2.85 22.90 -39.17
N ARG A 105 4.08 23.31 -39.51
CA ARG A 105 5.30 22.50 -39.30
C ARG A 105 5.57 22.25 -37.80
N VAL A 106 5.40 23.27 -36.95
CA VAL A 106 5.51 23.13 -35.47
C VAL A 106 4.47 22.16 -34.93
N LEU A 107 3.20 22.31 -35.33
CA LEU A 107 2.13 21.41 -34.88
C LEU A 107 2.37 19.96 -35.35
N LEU A 108 2.82 19.78 -36.59
CA LEU A 108 3.14 18.46 -37.14
C LEU A 108 4.33 17.82 -36.43
N HIS A 109 5.40 18.58 -36.20
CA HIS A 109 6.57 18.10 -35.46
C HIS A 109 6.20 17.70 -34.03
N ALA A 110 5.37 18.50 -33.35
CA ALA A 110 4.88 18.14 -32.02
C ALA A 110 4.10 16.80 -32.03
N ARG A 111 3.30 16.53 -33.07
CA ARG A 111 2.60 15.24 -33.26
C ARG A 111 3.54 14.07 -33.53
N GLN A 112 4.66 14.29 -34.20
CA GLN A 112 5.57 13.22 -34.64
C GLN A 112 6.69 12.94 -33.62
N ALA A 113 7.34 13.98 -33.11
CA ALA A 113 8.53 13.84 -32.26
C ALA A 113 8.25 14.09 -30.77
N ARG A 114 7.23 14.90 -30.46
CA ARG A 114 6.84 15.27 -29.08
C ARG A 114 5.49 14.71 -28.68
N CYS A 115 5.23 13.49 -29.15
CA CYS A 115 4.08 12.69 -28.77
C CYS A 115 4.33 12.02 -27.41
N VAL A 116 3.30 12.06 -26.56
CA VAL A 116 3.21 11.30 -25.31
C VAL A 116 1.99 10.38 -25.38
N GLU A 117 2.11 9.21 -24.78
CA GLU A 117 1.07 8.19 -24.74
C GLU A 117 -0.18 8.70 -24.00
N LYS A 118 0.03 9.36 -22.86
CA LYS A 118 -1.07 9.85 -22.02
C LYS A 118 -0.70 11.07 -21.20
N VAL A 119 -1.72 11.85 -20.88
CA VAL A 119 -1.63 12.98 -19.95
C VAL A 119 -2.40 12.62 -18.67
N LEU A 120 -1.68 12.45 -17.58
CA LEU A 120 -2.19 11.97 -16.30
C LEU A 120 -2.34 13.15 -15.32
N PRO A 121 -3.46 13.29 -14.59
CA PRO A 121 -3.58 14.29 -13.54
C PRO A 121 -2.44 14.22 -12.51
N ALA A 122 -2.14 13.00 -12.06
CA ALA A 122 -1.13 12.67 -11.08
C ALA A 122 -0.67 11.23 -11.31
N LEU A 123 0.53 10.90 -10.85
CA LEU A 123 1.05 9.54 -10.77
C LEU A 123 1.90 9.48 -9.49
N ALA A 124 1.62 8.51 -8.62
CA ALA A 124 2.16 8.49 -7.27
C ALA A 124 3.69 8.36 -7.27
N GLY A 125 4.38 9.28 -6.58
CA GLY A 125 5.85 9.42 -6.58
C GLY A 125 6.40 10.25 -7.74
N TYR A 126 5.65 10.46 -8.82
CA TYR A 126 6.15 11.22 -9.97
C TYR A 126 5.91 12.71 -9.79
N ARG A 127 6.97 13.51 -9.98
CA ARG A 127 6.88 14.97 -10.10
C ARG A 127 6.23 15.37 -11.43
N ALA A 128 5.60 16.53 -11.50
CA ALA A 128 5.02 17.08 -12.72
C ALA A 128 6.07 17.24 -13.84
N GLY A 129 5.68 16.89 -15.06
CA GLY A 129 6.59 16.91 -16.20
C GLY A 129 6.33 15.79 -17.18
N VAL A 130 7.13 15.77 -18.25
CA VAL A 130 7.25 14.59 -19.11
C VAL A 130 8.06 13.54 -18.38
N ARG A 131 7.54 12.31 -18.35
CA ARG A 131 8.12 11.16 -17.66
C ARG A 131 8.18 9.99 -18.62
N GLU A 132 9.27 9.27 -18.59
CA GLU A 132 9.41 7.99 -19.24
C GLU A 132 8.98 6.90 -18.24
N LEU A 133 8.15 5.97 -18.69
CA LEU A 133 7.77 4.78 -17.94
C LEU A 133 8.82 3.69 -18.15
N SER A 134 8.81 2.66 -17.31
CA SER A 134 9.76 1.53 -17.39
C SER A 134 9.71 0.76 -18.71
N ASP A 135 8.61 0.86 -19.46
CA ASP A 135 8.45 0.25 -20.79
C ASP A 135 8.85 1.19 -21.95
N GLY A 136 9.43 2.36 -21.66
CA GLY A 136 9.88 3.34 -22.64
C GLY A 136 8.80 4.28 -23.15
N ARG A 137 7.52 4.11 -22.76
CA ARG A 137 6.46 5.05 -23.13
C ARG A 137 6.61 6.37 -22.37
N ARG A 138 6.33 7.48 -23.05
CA ARG A 138 6.36 8.82 -22.44
C ARG A 138 4.96 9.25 -22.02
N VAL A 139 4.82 9.81 -20.82
CA VAL A 139 3.58 10.39 -20.31
C VAL A 139 3.83 11.80 -19.79
N VAL A 140 2.77 12.63 -19.71
CA VAL A 140 2.82 13.90 -18.98
C VAL A 140 2.11 13.73 -17.65
N VAL A 141 2.81 13.97 -16.54
CA VAL A 141 2.21 14.08 -15.21
C VAL A 141 1.96 15.56 -14.92
N ARG A 142 0.71 15.92 -14.60
CA ARG A 142 0.33 17.33 -14.44
C ARG A 142 0.62 17.91 -13.06
N MET A 143 0.73 17.08 -12.02
CA MET A 143 0.86 17.52 -10.63
C MET A 143 1.92 16.75 -9.86
N SER A 144 2.83 17.46 -9.21
CA SER A 144 3.79 16.91 -8.26
C SER A 144 3.12 16.61 -6.91
N PRO A 145 3.64 15.64 -6.13
CA PRO A 145 3.32 15.55 -4.71
C PRO A 145 3.80 16.81 -3.98
N LYS A 146 3.06 17.27 -2.96
CA LYS A 146 3.44 18.42 -2.13
C LYS A 146 4.30 17.95 -0.97
N LEU A 147 5.57 17.66 -1.23
CA LEU A 147 6.49 17.20 -0.21
C LEU A 147 6.72 18.30 0.82
N ILE A 148 6.76 17.91 2.09
CA ILE A 148 7.12 18.80 3.19
C ILE A 148 8.63 18.91 3.17
N GLU A 149 9.16 20.13 3.12
CA GLU A 149 10.60 20.35 3.27
C GLU A 149 10.99 20.21 4.75
N PRO A 150 12.04 19.43 5.08
CA PRO A 150 12.45 19.23 6.47
C PRO A 150 13.12 20.50 7.02
N GLU A 151 12.62 21.00 8.14
CA GLU A 151 13.14 22.21 8.80
C GLU A 151 13.28 21.95 10.30
N LYS A 152 14.41 22.29 10.91
CA LYS A 152 14.63 22.09 12.35
C LYS A 152 13.62 22.90 13.18
N GLY A 153 13.00 22.27 14.18
CA GLY A 153 12.07 22.95 15.07
C GLY A 153 11.44 22.02 16.11
N GLU A 154 10.47 22.55 16.85
CA GLU A 154 9.69 21.80 17.84
C GLU A 154 8.47 21.15 17.20
N TRP A 155 8.16 19.92 17.63
CA TRP A 155 7.02 19.14 17.14
C TRP A 155 6.22 18.50 18.29
N SER A 156 6.10 19.21 19.41
CA SER A 156 5.49 18.70 20.66
C SER A 156 4.05 18.18 20.51
N THR A 157 3.23 18.81 19.67
CA THR A 157 1.83 18.39 19.43
C THR A 157 1.81 17.10 18.62
N VAL A 158 2.65 17.01 17.58
CA VAL A 158 2.82 15.78 16.79
C VAL A 158 3.38 14.66 17.66
N ARG A 159 4.34 14.96 18.54
CA ARG A 159 4.91 14.02 19.50
C ARG A 159 3.85 13.42 20.41
N ALA A 160 3.12 14.27 21.12
CA ALA A 160 2.03 13.83 22.00
C ALA A 160 0.89 13.13 21.22
N LEU A 161 0.66 13.47 19.95
CA LEU A 161 -0.31 12.74 19.14
C LEU A 161 0.15 11.29 18.87
N ILE A 162 1.44 11.06 18.63
CA ILE A 162 1.99 9.75 18.28
C ILE A 162 2.35 8.95 19.55
N GLU A 163 3.28 9.46 20.35
CA GLU A 163 3.90 8.74 21.47
C GLU A 163 2.89 8.41 22.57
N ASP A 164 2.05 9.35 23.00
CA ASP A 164 1.07 9.09 24.07
C ASP A 164 0.09 7.95 23.73
N ARG A 165 -0.11 7.67 22.43
CA ARG A 165 -1.08 6.68 21.94
C ARG A 165 -0.44 5.34 21.59
N LEU A 166 0.86 5.32 21.28
CA LEU A 166 1.57 4.14 20.83
C LEU A 166 2.53 3.59 21.90
N ASN A 167 3.00 4.43 22.81
CA ASN A 167 3.69 4.00 24.01
C ASN A 167 2.66 3.71 25.11
N LEU A 168 2.36 2.41 25.32
CA LEU A 168 1.30 1.96 26.22
C LEU A 168 1.70 1.98 27.70
N GLY A 169 2.98 2.23 28.01
CA GLY A 169 3.51 2.34 29.37
C GLY A 169 4.36 1.14 29.80
N ALA A 170 4.70 1.09 31.09
CA ALA A 170 5.63 0.13 31.65
C ALA A 170 5.14 -1.33 31.48
N GLY A 171 5.97 -2.16 30.84
CA GLY A 171 5.70 -3.58 30.60
C GLY A 171 5.31 -3.92 29.15
N ASP A 172 5.06 -2.91 28.31
CA ASP A 172 4.78 -3.09 26.88
C ASP A 172 5.93 -2.59 26.00
N VAL A 173 5.93 -3.00 24.74
CA VAL A 173 6.88 -2.50 23.73
C VAL A 173 6.49 -1.08 23.34
N ASP A 174 7.46 -0.18 23.26
CA ASP A 174 7.21 1.16 22.72
C ASP A 174 6.95 1.09 21.21
N GLN A 175 5.67 1.07 20.85
CA GLN A 175 5.23 0.95 19.46
C GLN A 175 5.47 2.24 18.65
N SER A 176 5.71 3.37 19.32
CA SER A 176 5.93 4.66 18.64
C SER A 176 7.16 4.59 17.74
N VAL A 177 8.19 3.84 18.15
CA VAL A 177 9.43 3.62 17.41
C VAL A 177 9.16 2.94 16.05
N TYR A 178 8.27 1.95 16.01
CA TYR A 178 7.88 1.29 14.75
C TYR A 178 7.12 2.24 13.82
N PHE A 179 6.28 3.12 14.37
CA PHE A 179 5.59 4.15 13.60
C PHE A 179 6.57 5.19 13.04
N HIS A 180 7.54 5.65 13.85
CA HIS A 180 8.60 6.56 13.42
C HIS A 180 9.49 5.94 12.35
N ALA A 181 9.89 4.67 12.50
CA ALA A 181 10.65 3.94 11.48
C ALA A 181 9.87 3.81 10.17
N TRP A 182 8.58 3.50 10.25
CA TRP A 182 7.72 3.44 9.07
C TRP A 182 7.64 4.81 8.37
N CYS A 183 7.42 5.89 9.13
CA CYS A 183 7.38 7.25 8.58
C CYS A 183 8.72 7.66 7.97
N LYS A 184 9.85 7.38 8.64
CA LYS A 184 11.20 7.68 8.13
C LYS A 184 11.42 7.03 6.77
N ILE A 185 11.26 5.70 6.69
CA ILE A 185 11.49 4.95 5.45
C ILE A 185 10.53 5.38 4.34
N ALA A 186 9.27 5.67 4.67
CA ALA A 186 8.30 6.15 3.68
C ALA A 186 8.66 7.54 3.13
N TYR A 187 8.98 8.48 4.02
CA TYR A 187 9.31 9.85 3.65
C TYR A 187 10.65 9.94 2.91
N GLU A 188 11.69 9.27 3.40
CA GLU A 188 13.02 9.21 2.75
C GLU A 188 12.93 8.62 1.34
N SER A 189 12.22 7.49 1.19
CA SER A 189 12.02 6.83 -0.10
C SER A 189 11.27 7.73 -1.09
N LEU A 190 10.25 8.47 -0.66
CA LEU A 190 9.53 9.39 -1.53
C LEU A 190 10.36 10.66 -1.88
N MET A 191 11.16 11.15 -0.94
CA MET A 191 11.94 12.39 -1.11
C MET A 191 13.12 12.20 -2.05
N TYR A 192 13.84 11.07 -1.92
CA TYR A 192 15.10 10.81 -2.61
C TYR A 192 15.04 9.69 -3.63
N GLY A 193 14.02 8.83 -3.57
CA GLY A 193 13.83 7.76 -4.53
C GLY A 193 13.29 8.26 -5.87
N GLU A 194 13.45 7.41 -6.89
CA GLU A 194 12.90 7.60 -8.22
C GLU A 194 11.94 6.45 -8.56
N PRO A 195 11.01 6.64 -9.53
CA PRO A 195 10.16 5.55 -9.99
C PRO A 195 10.95 4.27 -10.36
N GLY A 196 10.48 3.13 -9.86
CA GLY A 196 11.19 1.85 -10.00
C GLY A 196 12.35 1.61 -9.01
N SER A 197 12.64 2.57 -8.13
CA SER A 197 13.69 2.44 -7.09
C SER A 197 13.19 2.76 -5.68
N TYR A 198 11.89 3.02 -5.51
CA TYR A 198 11.30 3.27 -4.20
C TYR A 198 11.47 2.06 -3.30
N LYS A 199 12.01 2.28 -2.10
CA LYS A 199 12.05 1.25 -1.07
C LYS A 199 10.62 0.77 -0.76
N PRO A 200 10.33 -0.54 -0.80
CA PRO A 200 9.07 -1.08 -0.33
C PRO A 200 8.83 -0.73 1.14
N GLY A 201 7.57 -0.72 1.58
CA GLY A 201 7.22 -0.46 2.99
C GLY A 201 6.12 -1.39 3.45
N HIS A 202 6.16 -1.79 4.73
CA HIS A 202 5.13 -2.62 5.33
C HIS A 202 3.73 -2.00 5.20
N ALA A 203 2.71 -2.86 5.15
CA ALA A 203 1.34 -2.45 5.40
C ALA A 203 1.22 -2.04 6.87
N LEU A 204 0.79 -0.80 7.15
CA LEU A 204 0.62 -0.31 8.51
C LEU A 204 -0.85 -0.42 8.94
N VAL A 205 -1.11 -1.27 9.92
CA VAL A 205 -2.41 -1.46 10.53
C VAL A 205 -2.45 -0.75 11.88
N LEU A 206 -3.41 0.15 12.04
CA LEU A 206 -3.68 0.88 13.27
C LEU A 206 -4.99 0.35 13.86
N SER A 207 -4.92 -0.40 14.94
CA SER A 207 -6.10 -0.98 15.60
C SER A 207 -6.31 -0.36 16.98
N GLY A 208 -7.55 -0.17 17.41
CA GLY A 208 -7.86 0.41 18.72
C GLY A 208 -9.31 0.87 18.83
N PRO A 209 -9.75 1.38 19.98
CA PRO A 209 -11.14 1.74 20.21
C PRO A 209 -11.58 2.96 19.38
N VAL A 210 -12.89 3.18 19.31
CA VAL A 210 -13.46 4.36 18.63
C VAL A 210 -12.99 5.66 19.31
N GLY A 211 -12.56 6.61 18.47
CA GLY A 211 -12.11 7.93 18.92
C GLY A 211 -10.71 7.97 19.53
N CYS A 212 -9.88 6.93 19.38
CA CYS A 212 -8.50 6.97 19.87
C CYS A 212 -7.53 7.77 18.99
N GLY A 213 -7.91 8.15 17.76
CA GLY A 213 -7.11 9.01 16.89
C GLY A 213 -6.45 8.32 15.69
N LYS A 214 -6.82 7.07 15.37
CA LYS A 214 -6.29 6.30 14.22
C LYS A 214 -6.34 7.08 12.90
N SER A 215 -7.52 7.59 12.54
CA SER A 215 -7.71 8.40 11.32
C SER A 215 -6.90 9.70 11.35
N ARG A 216 -6.60 10.25 12.55
CA ARG A 216 -5.75 11.45 12.65
C ARG A 216 -4.30 11.12 12.32
N LEU A 217 -3.78 9.97 12.75
CA LEU A 217 -2.44 9.52 12.35
C LEU A 217 -2.37 9.36 10.81
N GLN A 218 -3.39 8.78 10.19
CA GLN A 218 -3.45 8.64 8.72
C GLN A 218 -3.56 10.01 8.01
N VAL A 219 -4.51 10.85 8.41
CA VAL A 219 -4.89 12.07 7.66
C VAL A 219 -4.02 13.28 8.01
N ASN A 220 -3.65 13.44 9.28
CA ASN A 220 -2.91 14.62 9.74
C ASN A 220 -1.39 14.42 9.71
N ILE A 221 -0.89 13.18 9.81
CA ILE A 221 0.55 12.89 9.85
C ILE A 221 1.02 12.22 8.56
N ILE A 222 0.50 11.02 8.26
CA ILE A 222 1.00 10.21 7.14
C ILE A 222 0.70 10.87 5.79
N THR A 223 -0.56 11.23 5.53
CA THR A 223 -0.95 11.79 4.22
C THR A 223 -0.13 13.04 3.85
N PRO A 224 0.04 14.04 4.73
CA PRO A 224 0.83 15.22 4.38
C PRO A 224 2.32 14.93 4.22
N LEU A 225 2.91 14.04 5.03
CA LEU A 225 4.29 13.60 4.84
C LEU A 225 4.51 12.95 3.47
N LEU A 226 3.51 12.24 2.95
CA LEU A 226 3.55 11.57 1.65
C LEU A 226 3.08 12.43 0.48
N GLY A 227 3.10 13.75 0.61
CA GLY A 227 2.77 14.65 -0.51
C GLY A 227 1.30 15.08 -0.59
N GLY A 228 0.48 14.67 0.38
CA GLY A 228 -0.89 15.16 0.57
C GLY A 228 -1.98 14.43 -0.23
N ARG A 229 -1.63 13.51 -1.13
CA ARG A 229 -2.59 12.74 -1.93
C ARG A 229 -2.89 11.40 -1.27
N LYS A 230 -4.17 11.04 -1.22
CA LYS A 230 -4.63 9.75 -0.72
C LYS A 230 -5.77 9.21 -1.56
N ALA A 231 -5.84 7.89 -1.65
CA ALA A 231 -6.94 7.17 -2.29
C ALA A 231 -7.39 6.02 -1.39
N ASP A 232 -8.67 5.66 -1.48
CA ASP A 232 -9.22 4.46 -0.84
C ASP A 232 -9.02 3.25 -1.79
N PRO A 233 -8.19 2.25 -1.41
CA PRO A 233 -7.91 1.11 -2.26
C PRO A 233 -9.00 0.01 -2.19
N THR A 234 -10.09 0.20 -1.44
CA THR A 234 -11.10 -0.85 -1.16
C THR A 234 -11.58 -1.55 -2.43
N ALA A 235 -12.08 -0.82 -3.43
CA ALA A 235 -12.61 -1.42 -4.65
C ALA A 235 -11.56 -2.25 -5.44
N PHE A 236 -10.29 -1.83 -5.39
CA PHE A 236 -9.18 -2.56 -6.01
C PHE A 236 -8.83 -3.82 -5.23
N LEU A 237 -8.84 -3.75 -3.89
CA LEU A 237 -8.57 -4.89 -3.01
C LEU A 237 -9.66 -5.97 -3.10
N MET A 238 -10.93 -5.57 -3.23
CA MET A 238 -12.05 -6.49 -3.39
C MET A 238 -12.19 -7.05 -4.81
N GLY A 239 -11.56 -6.41 -5.80
CA GLY A 239 -11.72 -6.77 -7.21
C GLY A 239 -13.03 -6.29 -7.83
N ASP A 240 -13.71 -5.34 -7.18
CA ASP A 240 -14.99 -4.77 -7.63
C ASP A 240 -14.82 -3.83 -8.82
N ASP A 241 -13.71 -3.09 -8.86
CA ASP A 241 -13.38 -2.20 -9.98
C ASP A 241 -12.00 -2.53 -10.55
N SER A 242 -11.98 -2.61 -11.88
CA SER A 242 -10.74 -2.78 -12.62
C SER A 242 -10.06 -1.46 -12.97
N PHE A 243 -10.78 -0.33 -12.94
CA PHE A 243 -10.22 1.00 -13.13
C PHE A 243 -9.58 1.48 -11.82
N ASN A 244 -8.29 1.81 -11.87
CA ASN A 244 -7.51 2.10 -10.67
C ASN A 244 -6.73 3.42 -10.77
N ALA A 245 -7.15 4.31 -11.67
CA ALA A 245 -6.46 5.57 -11.94
C ALA A 245 -6.32 6.48 -10.71
N ASP A 246 -7.34 6.53 -9.84
CA ASP A 246 -7.33 7.33 -8.61
C ASP A 246 -6.26 6.82 -7.62
N MET A 247 -6.21 5.50 -7.45
CA MET A 247 -5.19 4.82 -6.63
C MET A 247 -3.78 5.01 -7.20
N MET A 248 -3.62 4.99 -8.52
CA MET A 248 -2.35 5.24 -9.20
C MET A 248 -1.88 6.69 -9.05
N GLY A 249 -2.79 7.63 -8.81
CA GLY A 249 -2.47 9.05 -8.63
C GLY A 249 -2.07 9.44 -7.20
N SER A 250 -2.14 8.53 -6.23
CA SER A 250 -2.00 8.83 -4.81
C SER A 250 -0.91 8.00 -4.12
N GLU A 251 0.00 8.67 -3.41
CA GLU A 251 1.08 8.03 -2.64
C GLU A 251 0.57 7.23 -1.44
N HIS A 252 -0.47 7.74 -0.77
CA HIS A 252 -1.03 7.13 0.41
C HIS A 252 -2.32 6.36 0.09
N LEU A 253 -2.24 5.03 0.15
CA LEU A 253 -3.41 4.17 0.05
C LEU A 253 -4.01 4.01 1.45
N MET A 254 -5.05 4.78 1.72
CA MET A 254 -5.63 4.94 3.05
C MET A 254 -6.98 4.23 3.11
N MET A 255 -7.05 3.14 3.86
CA MET A 255 -8.28 2.41 4.13
C MET A 255 -8.75 2.68 5.56
N GLU A 256 -10.05 2.87 5.73
CA GLU A 256 -10.72 3.04 7.03
C GLU A 256 -11.79 1.98 7.18
N GLU A 257 -11.61 1.10 8.15
CA GLU A 257 -12.48 -0.02 8.49
C GLU A 257 -12.62 -1.07 7.36
N LEU A 258 -12.78 -2.34 7.74
CA LEU A 258 -13.24 -3.38 6.82
C LEU A 258 -14.78 -3.35 6.81
N LEU A 259 -15.38 -2.97 5.68
CA LEU A 259 -16.82 -2.69 5.56
C LEU A 259 -17.70 -3.93 5.71
N THR A 260 -17.23 -5.11 5.33
CA THR A 260 -18.04 -6.33 5.38
C THR A 260 -17.98 -6.97 6.78
N SER A 261 -19.13 -7.19 7.39
CA SER A 261 -19.29 -7.80 8.72
C SER A 261 -19.04 -9.31 8.76
N SER A 262 -18.95 -9.97 7.60
CA SER A 262 -18.73 -11.41 7.50
C SER A 262 -17.85 -11.73 6.29
N TRP A 263 -16.54 -11.72 6.50
CA TRP A 263 -15.60 -12.21 5.50
C TRP A 263 -15.52 -13.73 5.55
N SER A 264 -15.67 -14.39 4.41
CA SER A 264 -15.36 -15.81 4.32
C SER A 264 -13.85 -16.03 4.49
N ALA A 265 -13.44 -17.27 4.76
CA ALA A 265 -12.02 -17.62 4.76
C ALA A 265 -11.34 -17.31 3.41
N ALA A 266 -12.06 -17.47 2.30
CA ALA A 266 -11.55 -17.15 0.97
C ALA A 266 -11.33 -15.65 0.77
N ASP A 267 -12.26 -14.82 1.24
CA ASP A 267 -12.13 -13.36 1.14
C ASP A 267 -10.91 -12.87 1.92
N ARG A 268 -10.69 -13.41 3.12
CA ARG A 268 -9.52 -13.05 3.94
C ARG A 268 -8.20 -13.42 3.25
N VAL A 269 -8.15 -14.58 2.60
CA VAL A 269 -7.00 -14.98 1.78
C VAL A 269 -6.82 -14.01 0.62
N ASN A 270 -7.88 -13.68 -0.11
CA ASN A 270 -7.82 -12.75 -1.24
C ASN A 270 -7.33 -11.36 -0.82
N LEU A 271 -7.83 -10.83 0.31
CA LEU A 271 -7.36 -9.56 0.87
C LEU A 271 -5.90 -9.62 1.30
N SER A 272 -5.45 -10.71 1.94
CA SER A 272 -4.03 -10.86 2.28
C SER A 272 -3.15 -10.83 1.02
N GLU A 273 -3.54 -11.55 -0.03
CA GLU A 273 -2.82 -11.58 -1.30
C GLU A 273 -2.85 -10.22 -2.02
N ALA A 274 -3.96 -9.49 -1.94
CA ALA A 274 -4.08 -8.15 -2.50
C ALA A 274 -3.18 -7.14 -1.76
N ILE A 275 -3.15 -7.17 -0.42
CA ILE A 275 -2.24 -6.35 0.40
C ILE A 275 -0.78 -6.71 0.10
N LYS A 276 -0.44 -8.00 0.00
CA LYS A 276 0.91 -8.45 -0.39
C LYS A 276 1.31 -7.89 -1.74
N ARG A 277 0.41 -7.92 -2.74
CA ARG A 277 0.68 -7.34 -4.06
C ARG A 277 0.92 -5.84 -3.98
N ILE A 278 0.19 -5.10 -3.14
CA ILE A 278 0.42 -3.66 -2.92
C ILE A 278 1.83 -3.42 -2.36
N VAL A 279 2.20 -4.16 -1.31
CA VAL A 279 3.46 -3.99 -0.56
C VAL A 279 4.69 -4.48 -1.34
N ALA A 280 4.59 -5.59 -2.07
CA ALA A 280 5.74 -6.28 -2.63
C ALA A 280 6.03 -5.98 -4.10
N ASN A 281 5.02 -5.64 -4.92
CA ASN A 281 5.21 -5.43 -6.35
C ASN A 281 5.49 -3.94 -6.62
N GLU A 282 6.54 -3.63 -7.36
CA GLU A 282 6.86 -2.25 -7.76
C GLU A 282 6.02 -1.83 -8.97
N SER A 283 6.08 -2.62 -10.05
CA SER A 283 5.31 -2.37 -11.27
C SER A 283 3.85 -2.76 -11.14
N LYS A 284 2.97 -1.86 -11.59
CA LYS A 284 1.52 -2.04 -11.57
C LYS A 284 0.92 -1.74 -12.93
N ARG A 285 -0.16 -2.46 -13.23
CA ARG A 285 -0.96 -2.20 -14.42
C ARG A 285 -2.03 -1.16 -14.10
N MET A 286 -1.85 0.05 -14.61
CA MET A 286 -2.84 1.12 -14.57
C MET A 286 -3.86 0.91 -15.68
N ARG A 287 -5.13 0.82 -15.29
CA ARG A 287 -6.26 0.70 -16.21
C ARG A 287 -7.06 1.99 -16.19
N LEU A 288 -7.08 2.67 -17.32
CA LEU A 288 -7.88 3.86 -17.58
C LEU A 288 -9.12 3.47 -18.38
N MET A 289 -10.18 4.28 -18.30
CA MET A 289 -11.36 4.06 -19.12
C MET A 289 -11.05 4.31 -20.60
N ARG A 290 -11.41 3.33 -21.44
CA ARG A 290 -11.36 3.42 -22.92
C ARG A 290 -9.95 3.66 -23.50
N THR A 291 -8.90 3.24 -22.82
CA THR A 291 -7.54 3.24 -23.37
C THR A 291 -6.82 1.95 -23.01
N ASP A 292 -5.74 1.67 -23.73
CA ASP A 292 -4.88 0.56 -23.38
C ASP A 292 -4.22 0.75 -22.01
N PRO A 293 -4.03 -0.32 -21.23
CA PRO A 293 -3.38 -0.23 -19.93
C PRO A 293 -1.92 0.21 -20.02
N LEU A 294 -1.49 0.99 -19.04
CA LEU A 294 -0.10 1.41 -18.87
C LEU A 294 0.55 0.60 -17.74
N THR A 295 1.83 0.26 -17.89
CA THR A 295 2.64 -0.27 -16.79
C THR A 295 3.36 0.92 -16.14
N VAL A 296 3.18 1.10 -14.83
CA VAL A 296 3.73 2.22 -14.07
C VAL A 296 4.34 1.70 -12.77
N ASP A 297 5.29 2.45 -12.20
CA ASP A 297 5.99 2.10 -10.97
C ASP A 297 5.67 3.11 -9.85
N PRO A 298 4.44 3.10 -9.33
CA PRO A 298 3.98 4.11 -8.38
C PRO A 298 4.64 3.94 -7.01
N PHE A 299 4.92 5.06 -6.35
CA PHE A 299 5.19 5.04 -4.91
C PHE A 299 3.89 4.78 -4.16
N TRP A 300 3.78 3.67 -3.42
CA TRP A 300 2.64 3.40 -2.56
C TRP A 300 3.04 3.11 -1.12
N ARG A 301 2.22 3.63 -0.20
CA ARG A 301 2.21 3.28 1.21
C ARG A 301 0.79 2.96 1.63
N PHE A 302 0.59 1.77 2.14
CA PHE A 302 -0.72 1.30 2.56
C PHE A 302 -0.89 1.45 4.06
N THR A 303 -2.02 2.03 4.46
CA THR A 303 -2.45 2.07 5.85
C THR A 303 -3.89 1.60 5.98
N LEU A 304 -4.17 0.87 7.06
CA LEU A 304 -5.50 0.42 7.43
C LEU A 304 -5.76 0.82 8.88
N SER A 305 -6.77 1.66 9.11
CA SER A 305 -7.30 1.86 10.45
C SER A 305 -8.50 0.97 10.67
N MET A 306 -8.58 0.32 11.83
CA MET A 306 -9.73 -0.49 12.21
C MET A 306 -10.04 -0.37 13.69
N ASN A 307 -11.28 -0.65 14.05
CA ASN A 307 -11.62 -0.87 15.44
C ASN A 307 -11.11 -2.24 15.92
N ASN A 308 -10.78 -2.34 17.19
CA ASN A 308 -10.27 -3.56 17.82
C ASN A 308 -11.38 -4.39 18.48
N ASP A 309 -12.64 -4.23 18.04
CA ASP A 309 -13.71 -5.12 18.45
C ASP A 309 -13.59 -6.48 17.76
N PRO A 310 -14.05 -7.58 18.39
CA PRO A 310 -13.87 -8.92 17.85
C PRO A 310 -14.38 -9.07 16.42
N ASP A 311 -15.56 -8.53 16.09
CA ASP A 311 -16.15 -8.68 14.76
C ASP A 311 -15.31 -8.02 13.66
N LYS A 312 -14.67 -6.88 13.95
CA LYS A 312 -13.76 -6.21 13.00
C LYS A 312 -12.41 -6.91 12.87
N LEU A 313 -11.90 -7.48 13.96
CA LEU A 313 -10.68 -8.28 13.92
C LEU A 313 -10.89 -9.58 13.13
N ARG A 314 -12.07 -10.23 13.22
CA ARG A 314 -12.42 -11.40 12.39
C ARG A 314 -12.29 -11.15 10.91
N ALA A 315 -12.63 -9.94 10.47
CA ALA A 315 -12.58 -9.55 9.07
C ALA A 315 -11.14 -9.38 8.57
N PHE A 316 -10.18 -9.11 9.46
CA PHE A 316 -8.78 -8.97 9.10
C PHE A 316 -8.18 -10.32 8.66
N PRO A 317 -7.26 -10.34 7.69
CA PRO A 317 -6.64 -11.59 7.27
C PRO A 317 -5.80 -12.23 8.37
N MET A 318 -5.76 -13.57 8.36
CA MET A 318 -4.90 -14.34 9.25
C MET A 318 -3.43 -13.98 9.03
N LEU A 319 -2.69 -13.76 10.12
CA LEU A 319 -1.25 -13.48 10.11
C LEU A 319 -0.43 -14.75 9.82
N THR A 320 -0.58 -15.31 8.62
CA THR A 320 0.29 -16.41 8.17
C THR A 320 1.75 -15.94 8.13
N PRO A 321 2.76 -16.84 8.24
CA PRO A 321 4.17 -16.43 8.26
C PRO A 321 4.58 -15.49 7.11
N ASP A 322 4.10 -15.75 5.88
CA ASP A 322 4.35 -14.91 4.69
C ASP A 322 3.49 -13.63 4.62
N PHE A 323 2.48 -13.46 5.48
CA PHE A 323 1.77 -12.19 5.61
C PHE A 323 2.32 -11.35 6.76
N ARG A 324 2.74 -12.01 7.84
CA ARG A 324 3.25 -11.41 9.07
C ARG A 324 4.51 -10.58 8.84
N ASP A 325 5.40 -11.02 7.97
CA ASP A 325 6.62 -10.29 7.58
C ASP A 325 6.35 -8.96 6.85
N LYS A 326 5.15 -8.78 6.28
CA LYS A 326 4.78 -7.61 5.45
C LYS A 326 3.88 -6.61 6.18
N VAL A 327 3.47 -6.90 7.41
CA VAL A 327 2.48 -6.10 8.16
C VAL A 327 3.05 -5.62 9.48
N ILE A 328 2.91 -4.32 9.74
CA ILE A 328 3.04 -3.75 11.08
C ILE A 328 1.64 -3.55 11.65
N MET A 329 1.36 -4.08 12.83
CA MET A 329 0.07 -3.96 13.50
C MET A 329 0.24 -3.33 14.88
N LEU A 330 -0.21 -2.09 15.01
CA LEU A 330 -0.06 -1.28 16.22
C LEU A 330 -1.40 -1.13 16.96
N LEU A 331 -1.36 -1.24 18.27
CA LEU A 331 -2.48 -0.93 19.16
C LEU A 331 -2.43 0.56 19.55
N VAL A 332 -3.48 1.30 19.21
CA VAL A 332 -3.62 2.73 19.44
C VAL A 332 -4.47 2.98 20.69
N ALA A 333 -3.85 3.45 21.77
CA ALA A 333 -4.53 3.76 23.02
C ALA A 333 -5.47 4.95 22.90
N LYS A 334 -6.59 4.89 23.64
CA LYS A 334 -7.49 6.02 23.81
C LYS A 334 -6.96 6.95 24.89
N LYS A 335 -6.26 8.00 24.48
CA LYS A 335 -5.81 9.09 25.34
C LYS A 335 -6.48 10.42 24.94
N PRO A 336 -6.53 11.43 25.84
CA PRO A 336 -6.90 12.79 25.47
C PRO A 336 -6.07 13.29 24.28
N LEU A 337 -6.69 14.06 23.38
CA LEU A 337 -5.94 14.71 22.29
C LEU A 337 -5.04 15.81 22.87
N PRO A 338 -3.88 16.09 22.25
CA PRO A 338 -2.96 17.11 22.75
C PRO A 338 -3.54 18.53 22.69
N MET A 339 -4.61 18.73 21.91
CA MET A 339 -5.39 19.96 21.87
C MET A 339 -6.89 19.65 21.81
N PRO A 340 -7.76 20.58 22.25
CA PRO A 340 -9.21 20.47 22.06
C PRO A 340 -9.60 20.39 20.58
N THR A 341 -10.66 19.63 20.27
CA THR A 341 -11.20 19.48 18.91
C THR A 341 -12.73 19.38 18.88
N ARG A 342 -13.41 20.04 19.83
CA ARG A 342 -14.87 19.96 20.01
C ARG A 342 -15.61 20.90 19.06
N THR A 343 -15.01 22.04 18.74
CA THR A 343 -15.56 23.03 17.80
C THR A 343 -14.83 23.02 16.46
N ALA A 344 -15.45 23.58 15.41
CA ALA A 344 -14.79 23.74 14.11
C ALA A 344 -13.52 24.62 14.20
N ALA A 345 -13.53 25.64 15.06
CA ALA A 345 -12.38 26.51 15.30
C ALA A 345 -11.23 25.74 15.99
N GLU A 346 -11.54 24.94 17.00
CA GLU A 346 -10.58 24.07 17.69
C GLU A 346 -10.00 23.01 16.75
N GLN A 347 -10.84 22.37 15.93
CA GLN A 347 -10.40 21.40 14.93
C GLN A 347 -9.48 22.04 13.88
N LYS A 348 -9.78 23.27 13.44
CA LYS A 348 -8.90 24.04 12.56
C LYS A 348 -7.57 24.35 13.24
N ALA A 349 -7.60 24.84 14.48
CA ALA A 349 -6.39 25.18 15.24
C ALA A 349 -5.48 23.96 15.43
N PHE A 350 -6.04 22.79 15.79
CA PHE A 350 -5.30 21.54 15.86
C PHE A 350 -4.66 21.17 14.50
N ASN A 351 -5.45 21.22 13.41
CA ASN A 351 -4.94 20.88 12.09
C ASN A 351 -3.82 21.82 11.63
N ASP A 352 -3.94 23.12 11.93
CA ASP A 352 -2.95 24.12 11.58
C ASP A 352 -1.68 23.97 12.42
N GLN A 353 -1.81 23.67 13.71
CA GLN A 353 -0.67 23.38 14.58
C GLN A 353 0.10 22.14 14.11
N VAL A 354 -0.59 21.04 13.80
CA VAL A 354 0.04 19.84 13.26
C VAL A 354 0.78 20.16 11.96
N ARG A 355 0.14 20.86 11.01
CA ARG A 355 0.79 21.25 9.74
C ARG A 355 2.05 22.09 9.94
N LYS A 356 2.03 22.99 10.94
CA LYS A 356 3.17 23.84 11.29
C LYS A 356 4.34 23.02 11.85
N GLU A 357 4.06 21.96 12.60
CA GLU A 357 5.07 21.11 13.24
C GLU A 357 5.61 19.98 12.33
N LEU A 358 4.92 19.64 11.24
CA LEU A 358 5.35 18.55 10.35
C LEU A 358 6.75 18.75 9.72
N PRO A 359 7.19 19.96 9.30
CA PRO A 359 8.57 20.18 8.86
C PRO A 359 9.61 19.78 9.91
N ALA A 360 9.34 20.09 11.19
CA ALA A 360 10.18 19.71 12.32
C ALA A 360 10.20 18.21 12.56
N TYR A 361 9.04 17.56 12.47
CA TYR A 361 8.97 16.11 12.56
C TYR A 361 9.72 15.43 11.39
N ALA A 362 9.57 15.93 10.16
CA ALA A 362 10.30 15.43 8.98
C ALA A 362 11.82 15.60 9.12
N TYR A 363 12.27 16.75 9.64
CA TYR A 363 13.69 16.98 9.95
C TYR A 363 14.21 15.98 10.98
N TRP A 364 13.47 15.79 12.09
CA TRP A 364 13.83 14.82 13.12
C TRP A 364 13.90 13.40 12.56
N LEU A 365 12.92 12.97 11.75
CA LEU A 365 12.91 11.65 11.10
C LEU A 365 14.16 11.41 10.24
N LEU A 366 14.60 12.38 9.45
CA LEU A 366 15.74 12.20 8.54
C LEU A 366 17.09 12.33 9.27
N ASN A 367 17.22 13.29 10.19
CA ASN A 367 18.52 13.73 10.70
C ASN A 367 18.83 13.29 12.14
N GLU A 368 17.81 12.99 12.96
CA GLU A 368 17.98 12.73 14.39
C GLU A 368 17.48 11.34 14.80
N PHE A 369 16.43 10.83 14.17
CA PHE A 369 15.89 9.52 14.47
C PHE A 369 16.71 8.41 13.82
N GLU A 370 17.25 7.53 14.68
CA GLU A 370 17.93 6.30 14.29
C GLU A 370 17.03 5.10 14.58
N ILE A 371 16.88 4.22 13.59
CA ILE A 371 16.13 2.98 13.76
C ILE A 371 16.95 2.08 14.69
N PRO A 372 16.39 1.61 15.83
CA PRO A 372 17.13 0.76 16.75
C PRO A 372 17.65 -0.51 16.09
N THR A 373 18.88 -0.91 16.42
CA THR A 373 19.56 -2.06 15.80
C THR A 373 18.77 -3.35 15.93
N ALA A 374 18.04 -3.54 17.04
CA ALA A 374 17.19 -4.71 17.27
C ALA A 374 16.07 -4.85 16.22
N MET A 375 15.65 -3.75 15.58
CA MET A 375 14.65 -3.76 14.51
C MET A 375 15.27 -4.02 13.14
N LEU A 376 16.60 -3.95 13.00
CA LEU A 376 17.27 -4.17 11.72
C LEU A 376 17.56 -5.64 11.46
N THR A 377 17.41 -6.51 12.46
CA THR A 377 17.65 -7.94 12.35
C THR A 377 16.43 -8.74 12.79
N VAL A 378 15.99 -9.69 11.96
CA VAL A 378 14.90 -10.65 12.27
C VAL A 378 15.45 -12.05 12.04
N ASP A 379 15.38 -12.92 13.05
CA ASP A 379 15.85 -14.32 12.98
C ASP A 379 17.31 -14.48 12.47
N GLY A 380 18.18 -13.54 12.83
CA GLY A 380 19.59 -13.52 12.40
C GLY A 380 19.82 -13.07 10.95
N GLN A 381 18.76 -12.62 10.26
CA GLN A 381 18.84 -12.04 8.92
C GLN A 381 18.57 -10.53 8.96
N ASP A 382 19.18 -9.83 8.01
CA ASP A 382 19.06 -8.40 7.83
C ASP A 382 17.66 -8.03 7.30
N ALA A 383 16.91 -7.21 8.03
CA ALA A 383 15.56 -6.75 7.69
C ALA A 383 15.57 -5.62 6.63
N THR A 384 16.44 -5.75 5.64
CA THR A 384 16.78 -4.69 4.66
C THR A 384 15.64 -4.40 3.68
N ARG A 385 14.80 -5.40 3.38
CA ARG A 385 13.73 -5.32 2.37
C ARG A 385 12.76 -4.15 2.59
N PHE A 386 12.24 -4.02 3.81
CA PHE A 386 11.33 -2.94 4.20
C PHE A 386 12.01 -1.88 5.07
N GLY A 387 13.31 -2.05 5.31
CA GLY A 387 14.16 -1.15 6.09
C GLY A 387 14.24 -1.45 7.59
N PHE A 388 13.32 -2.27 8.11
CA PHE A 388 13.31 -2.78 9.47
C PHE A 388 12.37 -4.00 9.55
N GLY A 389 12.32 -4.68 10.70
CA GLY A 389 11.49 -5.85 10.94
C GLY A 389 10.02 -5.50 11.17
N SER A 390 9.14 -6.46 10.85
CA SER A 390 7.71 -6.31 11.15
C SER A 390 7.43 -6.41 12.64
N PHE A 391 6.27 -5.92 13.07
CA PHE A 391 5.85 -5.97 14.46
C PHE A 391 4.33 -6.12 14.53
N GLN A 392 3.85 -7.02 15.38
CA GLN A 392 2.43 -7.15 15.67
C GLN A 392 2.24 -7.13 17.17
N HIS A 393 1.44 -6.18 17.65
CA HIS A 393 1.14 -6.08 19.07
C HIS A 393 0.52 -7.38 19.59
N THR A 394 1.03 -7.90 20.71
CA THR A 394 0.70 -9.23 21.26
C THR A 394 -0.81 -9.41 21.42
N GLN A 395 -1.50 -8.47 22.08
CA GLN A 395 -2.95 -8.53 22.28
C GLN A 395 -3.75 -8.65 20.97
N LEU A 396 -3.32 -7.95 19.91
CA LEU A 396 -4.03 -8.00 18.63
C LEU A 396 -3.77 -9.34 17.94
N SER A 397 -2.54 -9.86 18.03
CA SER A 397 -2.20 -11.17 17.47
C SER A 397 -2.91 -12.32 18.19
N GLU A 398 -3.05 -12.26 19.52
CA GLU A 398 -3.80 -13.23 20.32
C GLU A 398 -5.28 -13.23 19.96
N GLN A 399 -5.90 -12.04 19.87
CA GLN A 399 -7.30 -11.91 19.47
C GLN A 399 -7.55 -12.46 18.06
N LEU A 400 -6.66 -12.18 17.10
CA LEU A 400 -6.74 -12.76 15.75
C LEU A 400 -6.55 -14.28 15.75
N PHE A 401 -5.67 -14.79 16.62
CA PHE A 401 -5.43 -16.22 16.76
C PHE A 401 -6.64 -16.94 17.35
N ASP A 402 -7.23 -16.43 18.42
CA ASP A 402 -8.39 -17.03 19.11
C ASP A 402 -9.58 -17.25 18.16
N GLU A 403 -9.69 -16.44 17.13
CA GLU A 403 -10.76 -16.51 16.13
C GLU A 403 -10.41 -17.38 14.92
N SER A 404 -9.23 -17.99 14.93
CA SER A 404 -8.76 -18.90 13.89
C SER A 404 -9.40 -20.30 14.01
N PRO A 405 -9.53 -21.04 12.89
CA PRO A 405 -9.90 -22.46 12.92
C PRO A 405 -8.95 -23.31 13.78
N ALA A 406 -7.66 -22.95 13.83
CA ALA A 406 -6.65 -23.63 14.62
C ALA A 406 -6.89 -23.46 16.13
N ALA A 407 -7.18 -22.24 16.59
CA ALA A 407 -7.56 -22.00 17.97
C ALA A 407 -8.91 -22.64 18.31
N GLN A 408 -9.85 -22.70 17.36
CA GLN A 408 -11.08 -23.47 17.54
C GLN A 408 -10.78 -24.96 17.75
N LEU A 409 -9.85 -25.55 16.99
CA LEU A 409 -9.42 -26.93 17.20
C LEU A 409 -8.79 -27.10 18.59
N LEU A 410 -7.92 -26.19 19.02
CA LEU A 410 -7.31 -26.24 20.35
C LEU A 410 -8.37 -26.17 21.47
N ARG A 411 -9.38 -25.31 21.34
CA ARG A 411 -10.53 -25.28 22.27
C ARG A 411 -11.33 -26.58 22.25
N LEU A 412 -11.54 -27.18 21.07
CA LEU A 412 -12.22 -28.48 20.99
C LEU A 412 -11.39 -29.58 21.64
N ILE A 413 -10.05 -29.54 21.53
CA ILE A 413 -9.15 -30.47 22.22
C ILE A 413 -9.28 -30.31 23.74
N ASP A 414 -9.22 -29.07 24.24
CA ASP A 414 -9.26 -28.78 25.68
C ASP A 414 -10.63 -29.12 26.29
N THR A 415 -11.72 -28.92 25.54
CA THR A 415 -13.09 -29.24 25.99
C THR A 415 -13.52 -30.68 25.69
N ALA A 416 -12.76 -31.44 24.90
CA ALA A 416 -13.15 -32.79 24.53
C ALA A 416 -13.19 -33.71 25.74
N GLU A 417 -14.35 -34.32 25.95
CA GLU A 417 -14.55 -35.45 26.84
C GLU A 417 -14.78 -36.67 25.98
N ILE A 418 -13.85 -37.62 26.07
CA ILE A 418 -13.82 -38.84 25.28
C ILE A 418 -14.23 -39.99 26.20
N CYS A 419 -15.34 -40.63 25.85
CA CYS A 419 -16.01 -41.60 26.70
C CYS A 419 -16.16 -42.94 25.97
N HIS A 420 -15.70 -44.02 26.60
CA HIS A 420 -16.02 -45.37 26.13
C HIS A 420 -17.47 -45.69 26.49
N ILE A 421 -18.20 -46.46 25.67
CA ILE A 421 -19.66 -46.72 25.81
C ILE A 421 -20.11 -47.15 27.23
N ALA A 422 -19.21 -47.69 28.06
CA ALA A 422 -19.47 -48.11 29.44
C ALA A 422 -18.51 -47.48 30.48
N GLY A 423 -17.84 -46.38 30.15
CA GLY A 423 -16.79 -45.77 30.98
C GLY A 423 -17.13 -44.37 31.50
N THR A 424 -16.25 -43.83 32.33
CA THR A 424 -16.26 -42.42 32.71
C THR A 424 -15.70 -41.55 31.58
N PRO A 425 -16.20 -40.32 31.39
CA PRO A 425 -15.61 -39.37 30.46
C PRO A 425 -14.17 -39.05 30.85
N LYS A 426 -13.28 -39.00 29.86
CA LYS A 426 -11.86 -38.71 30.06
C LYS A 426 -11.39 -37.59 29.15
N LYS A 427 -10.45 -36.79 29.63
CA LYS A 427 -9.72 -35.84 28.79
C LYS A 427 -8.78 -36.57 27.84
N LEU A 428 -8.37 -35.88 26.79
CA LEU A 428 -7.49 -36.44 25.76
C LEU A 428 -6.17 -37.01 26.33
N TRP A 429 -5.54 -36.29 27.26
CA TRP A 429 -4.28 -36.72 27.90
C TRP A 429 -4.45 -37.84 28.94
N GLU A 430 -5.67 -38.15 29.38
CA GLU A 430 -5.97 -39.24 30.33
C GLU A 430 -6.20 -40.59 29.63
N LEU A 431 -6.32 -40.56 28.30
CA LEU A 431 -6.40 -41.78 27.50
C LEU A 431 -5.12 -42.59 27.68
N LYS A 432 -5.27 -43.91 27.75
CA LYS A 432 -4.17 -44.87 27.86
C LYS A 432 -3.83 -45.44 26.48
N HIS A 433 -2.64 -46.02 26.36
CA HIS A 433 -2.27 -46.81 25.17
C HIS A 433 -3.35 -47.86 24.84
N PRO A 434 -3.75 -48.04 23.55
CA PRO A 434 -3.13 -47.51 22.33
C PRO A 434 -3.68 -46.14 21.85
N LEU A 435 -4.58 -45.50 22.59
CA LEU A 435 -5.18 -44.22 22.16
C LEU A 435 -4.29 -43.02 22.47
N ASN A 436 -3.31 -43.18 23.36
CA ASN A 436 -2.29 -42.20 23.68
C ASN A 436 -0.92 -42.88 23.74
N HIS A 437 -0.01 -42.46 22.87
CA HIS A 437 1.35 -42.98 22.76
C HIS A 437 2.37 -42.14 23.55
N SER A 438 1.92 -41.23 24.41
CA SER A 438 2.83 -40.46 25.26
C SER A 438 3.55 -41.41 26.22
N GLY A 439 4.82 -41.15 26.53
CA GLY A 439 5.59 -41.97 27.45
C GLY A 439 6.22 -43.22 26.84
N ARG A 440 6.39 -44.28 27.65
CA ARG A 440 7.19 -45.48 27.31
C ARG A 440 6.64 -46.74 27.97
N LYS A 441 6.98 -47.91 27.41
CA LYS A 441 6.71 -49.23 28.01
C LYS A 441 7.97 -49.77 28.71
N PRO A 442 8.05 -49.73 30.06
CA PRO A 442 9.18 -50.32 30.77
C PRO A 442 9.16 -51.85 30.64
N ARG A 443 10.34 -52.48 30.73
CA ARG A 443 10.46 -53.94 30.62
C ARG A 443 9.71 -54.61 31.77
N GLY A 444 8.69 -55.40 31.44
CA GLY A 444 7.88 -56.13 32.43
C GLY A 444 6.77 -55.32 33.12
N ARG A 445 6.49 -54.08 32.68
CA ARG A 445 5.40 -53.23 33.21
C ARG A 445 4.43 -52.80 32.10
N PRO A 446 3.18 -52.44 32.45
CA PRO A 446 2.25 -51.82 31.51
C PRO A 446 2.80 -50.47 30.99
N TRP A 447 2.19 -49.97 29.91
CA TRP A 447 2.56 -48.67 29.35
C TRP A 447 2.28 -47.55 30.35
N GLU A 448 3.27 -46.68 30.58
CA GLU A 448 3.15 -45.52 31.45
C GLU A 448 3.14 -44.25 30.58
N ASN A 449 1.99 -43.58 30.54
CA ASN A 449 1.80 -42.34 29.78
C ASN A 449 2.48 -41.16 30.47
N THR A 450 2.98 -40.20 29.67
CA THR A 450 3.45 -38.93 30.21
C THR A 450 2.25 -38.14 30.74
N PRO A 451 2.24 -37.68 32.00
CA PRO A 451 1.13 -36.92 32.56
C PRO A 451 0.82 -35.68 31.71
N TRP A 452 -0.47 -35.38 31.53
CA TRP A 452 -0.95 -34.17 30.84
C TRP A 452 -0.55 -34.05 29.37
N VAL A 453 -0.04 -35.13 28.76
CA VAL A 453 0.39 -35.12 27.36
C VAL A 453 -0.29 -36.24 26.60
N TRP A 454 -0.87 -35.87 25.46
CA TRP A 454 -1.31 -36.80 24.44
C TRP A 454 -0.31 -36.86 23.29
N GLU A 455 0.02 -38.07 22.81
CA GLU A 455 0.85 -38.28 21.63
C GLU A 455 0.16 -39.23 20.64
N GLY A 456 0.11 -38.86 19.36
CA GLY A 456 -0.49 -39.68 18.31
C GLY A 456 -0.45 -39.03 16.93
N SER A 457 -0.99 -39.71 15.92
CA SER A 457 -1.10 -39.15 14.57
C SER A 457 -2.26 -38.14 14.49
N ALA A 458 -2.18 -37.21 13.53
CA ALA A 458 -3.26 -36.25 13.30
C ALA A 458 -4.59 -36.93 12.92
N GLU A 459 -4.51 -38.01 12.15
CA GLU A 459 -5.67 -38.84 11.78
C GLU A 459 -6.32 -39.45 13.03
N LYS A 460 -5.52 -39.98 13.96
CA LYS A 460 -6.03 -40.55 15.20
C LYS A 460 -6.70 -39.50 16.08
N LEU A 461 -6.13 -38.29 16.15
CA LEU A 461 -6.76 -37.18 16.87
C LEU A 461 -8.11 -36.82 16.23
N GLU A 462 -8.17 -36.77 14.90
CA GLU A 462 -9.39 -36.46 14.16
C GLU A 462 -10.48 -37.50 14.38
N GLU A 463 -10.13 -38.79 14.34
CA GLU A 463 -11.04 -39.89 14.68
C GLU A 463 -11.57 -39.77 16.11
N LEU A 464 -10.69 -39.49 17.09
CA LEU A 464 -11.06 -39.34 18.49
C LEU A 464 -12.01 -38.17 18.69
N LEU A 465 -11.68 -37.00 18.17
CA LEU A 465 -12.49 -35.79 18.33
C LEU A 465 -13.83 -35.90 17.61
N CYS A 466 -13.88 -36.54 16.44
CA CYS A 466 -15.12 -36.76 15.68
C CYS A 466 -15.95 -37.94 16.19
N GLY A 467 -15.43 -38.75 17.13
CA GLY A 467 -16.12 -39.94 17.64
C GLY A 467 -16.22 -41.06 16.61
N HIS A 468 -15.23 -41.17 15.70
CA HIS A 468 -15.16 -42.24 14.69
C HIS A 468 -14.41 -43.48 15.19
N VAL A 469 -13.81 -43.42 16.39
CA VAL A 469 -13.19 -44.59 17.01
C VAL A 469 -14.29 -45.52 17.54
N GLU A 470 -14.28 -46.77 17.08
CA GLU A 470 -15.26 -47.78 17.50
C GLU A 470 -15.27 -47.94 19.03
N GLY A 471 -16.47 -47.90 19.63
CA GLY A 471 -16.64 -48.02 21.08
C GLY A 471 -16.42 -46.72 21.87
N TRP A 472 -16.07 -45.61 21.21
CA TRP A 472 -15.80 -44.32 21.85
C TRP A 472 -16.69 -43.22 21.29
N THR A 473 -17.10 -42.32 22.18
CA THR A 473 -17.86 -41.11 21.84
C THR A 473 -17.07 -39.89 22.30
N SER A 474 -17.33 -38.75 21.65
CA SER A 474 -16.68 -37.48 21.97
C SER A 474 -17.76 -36.42 22.16
N SER A 475 -17.67 -35.66 23.26
CA SER A 475 -18.59 -34.55 23.55
C SER A 475 -18.58 -33.47 22.45
N VAL A 476 -17.47 -33.38 21.70
CA VAL A 476 -17.27 -32.38 20.65
C VAL A 476 -17.45 -32.92 19.23
N ALA A 477 -17.88 -34.18 19.06
CA ALA A 477 -17.96 -34.88 17.77
C ALA A 477 -18.57 -34.04 16.64
N ARG A 478 -19.76 -33.48 16.84
CA ARG A 478 -20.45 -32.68 15.82
C ARG A 478 -19.71 -31.39 15.46
N ALA A 479 -19.08 -30.74 16.44
CA ALA A 479 -18.31 -29.51 16.21
C ALA A 479 -16.97 -29.82 15.51
N ALA A 480 -16.29 -30.88 15.94
CA ALA A 480 -15.05 -31.37 15.35
C ALA A 480 -15.26 -31.78 13.88
N SER A 481 -16.28 -32.57 13.55
CA SER A 481 -16.56 -32.96 12.16
C SER A 481 -16.85 -31.76 11.25
N ARG A 482 -17.52 -30.72 11.77
CA ARG A 482 -17.79 -29.49 11.01
C ARG A 482 -16.52 -28.68 10.75
N LEU A 483 -15.61 -28.62 11.72
CA LEU A 483 -14.36 -27.88 11.63
C LEU A 483 -13.35 -28.60 10.72
N LEU A 484 -13.13 -29.89 11.00
CA LEU A 484 -12.11 -30.72 10.36
C LEU A 484 -12.50 -31.14 8.93
N GLY A 485 -13.80 -31.22 8.63
CA GLY A 485 -14.29 -31.47 7.27
C GLY A 485 -13.90 -30.40 6.23
N LYS A 486 -13.43 -29.22 6.65
CA LYS A 486 -12.92 -28.16 5.76
C LYS A 486 -11.39 -28.16 5.62
N ALA A 487 -10.69 -28.58 6.66
CA ALA A 487 -9.23 -28.69 6.70
C ALA A 487 -8.87 -29.74 7.77
N GLY A 488 -8.23 -30.84 7.37
CA GLY A 488 -7.90 -31.95 8.28
C GLY A 488 -6.99 -31.53 9.44
N ALA A 489 -6.98 -32.32 10.50
CA ALA A 489 -6.30 -31.98 11.76
C ALA A 489 -4.79 -31.70 11.58
N ALA A 490 -4.13 -32.38 10.64
CA ALA A 490 -2.69 -32.25 10.40
C ALA A 490 -2.28 -30.81 10.02
N THR A 491 -3.07 -30.15 9.17
CA THR A 491 -2.80 -28.79 8.70
C THR A 491 -2.96 -27.78 9.84
N MET A 492 -3.97 -27.99 10.69
CA MET A 492 -4.21 -27.11 11.83
C MET A 492 -3.16 -27.30 12.93
N LEU A 493 -2.78 -28.55 13.25
CA LEU A 493 -1.72 -28.85 14.20
C LEU A 493 -0.36 -28.29 13.76
N SER A 494 -0.08 -28.28 12.45
CA SER A 494 1.14 -27.65 11.92
C SER A 494 1.21 -26.17 12.22
N ARG A 495 0.10 -25.43 12.07
CA ARG A 495 0.02 -24.01 12.43
C ARG A 495 0.12 -23.81 13.94
N LEU A 496 -0.59 -24.64 14.71
CA LEU A 496 -0.56 -24.57 16.16
C LEU A 496 0.84 -24.84 16.74
N ALA A 497 1.66 -25.67 16.10
CA ALA A 497 3.03 -25.89 16.55
C ALA A 497 3.95 -24.68 16.34
N GLU A 498 3.61 -23.77 15.42
CA GLU A 498 4.32 -22.49 15.25
C GLU A 498 3.80 -21.44 16.23
N ASP A 499 2.48 -21.39 16.43
CA ASP A 499 1.83 -20.36 17.25
C ASP A 499 1.82 -20.66 18.76
N ARG A 500 1.80 -21.95 19.15
CA ARG A 500 1.67 -22.45 20.52
C ARG A 500 2.70 -23.55 20.80
N ILE A 501 3.98 -23.17 20.69
CA ILE A 501 5.13 -24.06 20.97
C ILE A 501 5.09 -24.60 22.42
N ASP A 502 4.44 -23.87 23.33
CA ASP A 502 4.19 -24.26 24.71
C ASP A 502 3.23 -25.47 24.83
N ARG A 503 2.32 -25.66 23.86
CA ARG A 503 1.27 -26.70 23.90
C ARG A 503 1.51 -27.82 22.89
N ILE A 504 1.96 -27.50 21.68
CA ILE A 504 1.96 -28.42 20.54
C ILE A 504 3.36 -28.52 19.93
N ALA A 505 3.84 -29.76 19.79
CA ALA A 505 5.12 -30.05 19.18
C ALA A 505 5.01 -31.24 18.20
N LYS A 506 5.79 -31.18 17.11
CA LYS A 506 5.98 -32.35 16.24
C LYS A 506 6.77 -33.43 16.99
N ARG A 507 6.28 -34.66 16.98
CA ARG A 507 6.91 -35.84 17.58
C ARG A 507 6.85 -36.99 16.61
N ASP A 508 7.92 -37.15 15.86
CA ASP A 508 8.05 -38.25 14.93
C ASP A 508 8.66 -39.47 15.64
N ARG A 509 7.95 -40.61 15.57
CA ARG A 509 8.45 -41.91 15.99
C ARG A 509 8.79 -42.76 14.76
N ALA A 510 9.54 -43.83 14.97
CA ALA A 510 9.85 -44.78 13.90
C ALA A 510 8.58 -45.40 13.27
N GLU A 511 7.50 -45.48 14.04
CA GLU A 511 6.24 -46.13 13.67
C GLU A 511 5.20 -45.18 13.06
N PHE A 512 5.25 -43.87 13.37
CA PHE A 512 4.33 -42.88 12.83
C PHE A 512 4.87 -41.45 12.94
N ARG A 513 4.39 -40.58 12.05
CA ARG A 513 4.56 -39.12 12.16
C ARG A 513 3.48 -38.57 13.09
N GLY A 514 3.90 -37.95 14.19
CA GLY A 514 3.03 -37.70 15.32
C GLY A 514 3.11 -36.27 15.85
N TRP A 515 2.17 -35.98 16.74
CA TRP A 515 2.06 -34.72 17.46
C TRP A 515 2.02 -35.01 18.95
N ALA A 516 2.75 -34.21 19.73
CA ALA A 516 2.55 -34.12 21.16
C ALA A 516 1.72 -32.89 21.48
N ILE A 517 0.70 -33.07 22.29
CA ILE A 517 -0.24 -32.02 22.72
C ILE A 517 -0.30 -32.06 24.24
N ALA A 518 0.15 -30.99 24.89
CA ALA A 518 0.07 -30.82 26.34
C ALA A 518 -1.29 -30.21 26.74
N ALA A 519 -1.74 -30.49 27.97
CA ALA A 519 -2.89 -29.83 28.59
C ALA A 519 -2.63 -28.33 28.82
N SER A 520 -3.68 -27.55 29.04
CA SER A 520 -3.53 -26.14 29.39
C SER A 520 -2.93 -25.98 30.79
N ALA A 521 -2.25 -24.86 31.07
CA ALA A 521 -1.69 -24.60 32.40
C ALA A 521 -2.79 -24.61 33.49
N ASP A 522 -3.96 -24.05 33.17
CA ASP A 522 -5.12 -24.02 34.07
C ASP A 522 -5.64 -25.43 34.41
N GLU A 523 -5.56 -26.38 33.48
CA GLU A 523 -5.94 -27.78 33.73
C GLU A 523 -4.86 -28.57 34.47
N MET A 524 -3.58 -28.20 34.32
CA MET A 524 -2.49 -28.81 35.07
C MET A 524 -2.50 -28.44 36.56
N ASP A 525 -3.01 -27.25 36.88
CA ASP A 525 -3.12 -26.71 38.24
C ASP A 525 -4.49 -26.98 38.90
N ALA A 526 -5.43 -27.62 38.20
CA ALA A 526 -6.73 -27.97 38.76
C ALA A 526 -6.59 -29.04 39.87
N PRO A 527 -7.21 -28.86 41.06
CA PRO A 527 -7.15 -29.85 42.12
C PRO A 527 -7.77 -31.16 41.63
N LYS A 528 -7.00 -32.25 41.68
CA LYS A 528 -7.52 -33.59 41.39
C LYS A 528 -8.65 -33.88 42.38
N ALA A 529 -9.85 -34.16 41.88
CA ALA A 529 -10.87 -34.80 42.69
C ALA A 529 -10.26 -36.12 43.21
N GLU A 530 -10.14 -36.24 44.52
CA GLU A 530 -9.66 -37.46 45.16
C GLU A 530 -10.59 -38.61 44.77
N ASP A 531 -10.03 -39.64 44.14
CA ASP A 531 -10.72 -40.90 43.92
C ASP A 531 -11.08 -41.46 45.32
N GLU A 532 -12.36 -41.47 45.67
CA GLU A 532 -12.90 -42.26 46.78
C GLU A 532 -12.68 -43.75 46.44
N GLU A 533 -11.48 -44.27 46.72
CA GLU A 533 -11.27 -45.70 46.94
C GLU A 533 -11.99 -46.07 48.23
N GLY A 534 -13.25 -46.49 48.10
CA GLY A 534 -13.98 -47.17 49.16
C GLY A 534 -13.34 -48.53 49.45
N GLU A 535 -12.53 -48.57 50.51
CA GLU A 535 -12.41 -49.76 51.36
C GLU A 535 -13.70 -49.88 52.19
N ASP A 536 -14.57 -50.82 51.81
CA ASP A 536 -15.25 -51.77 52.71
C ASP A 536 -15.98 -52.87 51.92
#